data_AF-A0A395MJZ4-F1
#
_entry.id   AF-A0A395MJZ4-F1
#
_cell.length_a   1.000
_cell.length_b   1.000
_cell.length_c   1.000
_cell.angle_alpha   90.00
_cell.angle_beta   90.00
_cell.angle_gamma   90.00
#
_symmetry.space_group_name_H-M   'P 1'
#
loop_
_entity.id
_entity.type
_entity.pdbx_description
1 polymer ?
#
loop_
_entity_poly.entity_id
_entity_poly.type
_entity_poly.pdbx_seq_one_letter_code
_entity_poly.pdbx_strand_id
1 'polypeptide(L)'
;MIVMGAHKGFITTGRLKIIHRFLPREVGTLLTYYLWLVLPFWEDIQANEWASLPSAVLNTGKVPLNRNGDGGALSSNPSPKKQSLKVKSLHRNIPYLGRHSFNAAGVPTFNLGKVNQLLVAKKIEGIKAPFSAPVGPEGTGAVDWLYLGNTGGSRGVSRVYRVLTAGGTSHGCKAKGMNSTSYTALYWF
;
A
#
# COMPACT_ATOMS: atom_id res chain seq x y z
N MET A 1 -7.77 20.96 -30.80
CA MET A 1 -6.33 21.24 -31.03
C MET A 1 -6.23 22.01 -32.33
N ILE A 2 -5.94 23.31 -32.28
CA ILE A 2 -5.74 24.11 -33.50
C ILE A 2 -4.25 24.03 -33.85
N VAL A 3 -3.93 23.52 -35.04
CA VAL A 3 -2.57 23.49 -35.57
C VAL A 3 -2.40 24.74 -36.41
N MET A 4 -1.55 25.67 -35.99
CA MET A 4 -1.12 26.79 -36.84
C MET A 4 0.40 26.77 -36.91
N GLY A 5 0.94 26.32 -38.06
CA GLY A 5 2.37 26.37 -38.37
C GLY A 5 3.05 25.01 -38.40
N ALA A 6 3.19 24.44 -39.60
CA ALA A 6 4.15 23.40 -39.91
C ALA A 6 5.26 24.01 -40.77
N HIS A 7 6.50 24.06 -40.28
CA HIS A 7 7.63 24.51 -41.07
C HIS A 7 8.27 23.30 -41.75
N LYS A 8 8.37 23.32 -43.09
CA LYS A 8 9.03 22.26 -43.87
C LYS A 8 10.22 22.88 -44.60
N GLY A 9 11.42 22.58 -44.09
CA GLY A 9 12.70 22.95 -44.71
C GLY A 9 13.53 23.92 -43.87
N PHE A 10 14.53 23.38 -43.18
CA PHE A 10 15.79 24.07 -42.92
C PHE A 10 16.90 23.03 -43.21
N ILE A 11 17.78 23.37 -44.15
CA ILE A 11 18.75 22.50 -44.85
C ILE A 11 19.91 22.16 -43.87
N THR A 12 20.51 20.95 -43.78
CA THR A 12 21.32 20.26 -44.81
C THR A 12 21.45 18.72 -44.71
N THR A 13 20.84 17.99 -43.74
CA THR A 13 21.16 16.53 -43.61
C THR A 13 20.04 15.57 -43.18
N GLY A 14 18.81 16.00 -42.90
CA GLY A 14 17.74 15.07 -42.51
C GLY A 14 16.49 15.79 -42.05
N ARG A 15 15.31 15.32 -42.47
CA ARG A 15 14.01 15.96 -42.27
C ARG A 15 13.68 16.20 -40.78
N LEU A 16 13.99 17.38 -40.26
CA LEU A 16 13.45 17.84 -38.98
C LEU A 16 12.04 18.41 -39.19
N LYS A 17 11.03 17.81 -38.54
CA LYS A 17 9.63 18.28 -38.56
C LYS A 17 9.30 18.90 -37.21
N ILE A 18 9.27 20.23 -37.14
CA ILE A 18 8.85 20.95 -35.94
C ILE A 18 7.37 21.31 -36.09
N ILE A 19 6.55 20.81 -35.16
CA ILE A 19 5.12 21.10 -35.11
C ILE A 19 4.88 21.90 -33.84
N HIS A 20 4.49 23.16 -33.98
CA HIS A 20 4.06 23.96 -32.85
C HIS A 20 2.60 23.66 -32.56
N ARG A 21 2.28 23.39 -31.30
CA ARG A 21 0.92 23.14 -30.83
C ARG A 21 0.58 24.26 -29.87
N PHE A 22 -0.39 25.08 -30.23
CA PHE A 22 -0.85 26.18 -29.41
C PHE A 22 -2.17 25.79 -28.75
N LEU A 23 -2.28 26.05 -27.44
CA LEU A 23 -3.55 25.99 -26.73
C LEU A 23 -4.20 27.37 -26.78
N PRO A 24 -5.51 27.48 -27.07
CA PRO A 24 -6.25 28.72 -26.89
C PRO A 24 -6.05 29.26 -25.49
N ARG A 25 -5.97 30.59 -25.33
CA ARG A 25 -5.63 31.23 -24.06
C ARG A 25 -6.55 30.78 -22.92
N GLU A 26 -7.84 30.65 -23.20
CA GLU A 26 -8.87 30.24 -22.26
C GLU A 26 -8.59 28.82 -21.76
N VAL A 27 -8.23 27.91 -22.68
CA VAL A 27 -7.91 26.51 -22.35
C VAL A 27 -6.55 26.40 -21.64
N GLY A 28 -5.55 27.15 -22.09
CA GLY A 28 -4.22 27.17 -21.47
C GLY A 28 -4.24 27.74 -20.05
N THR A 29 -5.08 28.75 -19.82
CA THR A 29 -5.31 29.34 -18.49
C THR A 29 -6.00 28.32 -17.57
N LEU A 30 -7.06 27.66 -18.05
CA LEU A 30 -7.75 26.61 -17.29
C LEU A 30 -6.83 25.42 -16.96
N LEU A 31 -6.03 24.97 -17.94
CA LEU A 31 -5.08 23.88 -17.77
C LEU A 31 -4.01 24.22 -16.73
N THR A 32 -3.50 25.46 -16.76
CA THR A 32 -2.56 25.94 -15.74
C THR A 32 -3.20 25.90 -14.35
N TYR A 33 -4.41 26.44 -14.18
CA TYR A 33 -5.09 26.39 -12.88
C TYR A 33 -5.34 24.96 -12.39
N TYR A 34 -5.73 24.06 -13.30
CA TYR A 34 -5.91 22.65 -12.97
C TYR A 34 -4.60 22.02 -12.48
N LEU A 35 -3.51 22.16 -13.24
CA LEU A 35 -2.22 21.54 -12.91
C LEU A 35 -1.55 22.15 -11.68
N TRP A 36 -1.76 23.44 -11.41
CA TRP A 36 -1.07 24.14 -10.32
C TRP A 36 -1.84 24.23 -9.01
N LEU A 37 -3.17 24.27 -9.06
CA LEU A 37 -3.99 24.43 -7.85
C LEU A 37 -4.76 23.15 -7.53
N VAL A 38 -5.50 22.64 -8.52
CA VAL A 38 -6.45 21.56 -8.29
C VAL A 38 -5.75 20.21 -8.14
N LEU A 39 -4.86 19.87 -9.08
CA LEU A 39 -4.18 18.58 -9.11
C LEU A 39 -3.33 18.32 -7.85
N PRO A 40 -2.39 19.20 -7.45
CA PRO A 40 -1.55 18.93 -6.29
C PRO A 40 -2.35 18.86 -4.99
N PHE A 41 -3.38 19.71 -4.83
CA PHE A 41 -4.27 19.66 -3.67
C PHE A 41 -5.07 18.35 -3.61
N TRP A 42 -5.63 17.93 -4.74
CA TRP A 42 -6.41 16.70 -4.84
C TRP A 42 -5.55 15.45 -4.61
N GLU A 43 -4.31 15.44 -5.12
CA GLU A 43 -3.33 14.39 -4.89
C GLU A 43 -2.92 14.33 -3.40
N ASP A 44 -2.73 15.49 -2.76
CA ASP A 44 -2.41 15.57 -1.32
C ASP A 44 -3.55 15.05 -0.43
N ILE A 45 -4.80 15.42 -0.71
CA ILE A 45 -5.96 14.89 0.01
C ILE A 45 -6.00 13.37 -0.09
N GLN A 46 -5.86 12.82 -1.30
CA GLN A 46 -5.86 11.36 -1.47
C GLN A 46 -4.69 10.71 -0.74
N ALA A 47 -3.48 11.29 -0.82
CA ALA A 47 -2.32 10.76 -0.13
C ALA A 47 -2.54 10.71 1.39
N ASN A 48 -3.14 11.76 1.97
CA ASN A 48 -3.47 11.83 3.39
C ASN A 48 -4.54 10.80 3.79
N GLU A 49 -5.56 10.59 2.96
CA GLU A 49 -6.55 9.53 3.17
C GLU A 49 -5.89 8.15 3.20
N TRP A 50 -5.03 7.83 2.21
CA TRP A 50 -4.31 6.56 2.16
C TRP A 50 -3.34 6.38 3.32
N ALA A 51 -2.64 7.44 3.73
CA ALA A 51 -1.69 7.41 4.84
C ALA A 51 -2.38 7.22 6.20
N SER A 52 -3.62 7.70 6.36
CA SER A 52 -4.41 7.55 7.59
C SER A 52 -5.11 6.19 7.71
N LEU A 53 -5.32 5.49 6.59
CA LEU A 53 -6.04 4.21 6.54
C LEU A 53 -5.48 3.14 7.49
N PRO A 54 -4.15 2.90 7.58
CA PRO A 54 -3.59 1.90 8.48
C PRO A 54 -3.94 2.17 9.95
N SER A 55 -3.81 3.42 10.40
CA SER A 55 -4.20 3.83 11.76
C SER A 55 -5.70 3.73 11.99
N ALA A 56 -6.53 4.13 11.01
CA ALA A 56 -7.97 4.04 11.13
C ALA A 56 -8.42 2.59 11.31
N VAL A 57 -7.88 1.66 10.51
CA VAL A 57 -8.15 0.23 10.63
C VAL A 57 -7.61 -0.34 11.94
N LEU A 58 -6.41 0.06 12.35
CA LEU A 58 -5.78 -0.41 13.59
C LEU A 58 -6.57 -0.02 14.84
N ASN A 59 -7.08 1.21 14.88
CA ASN A 59 -7.75 1.77 16.05
C ASN A 59 -9.24 1.44 16.11
N THR A 60 -9.90 1.20 14.97
CA THR A 60 -11.35 0.94 14.92
C THR A 60 -11.72 -0.50 14.60
N GLY A 61 -10.80 -1.25 14.00
CA GLY A 61 -11.04 -2.63 13.57
C GLY A 61 -10.90 -3.63 14.71
N LYS A 62 -11.80 -4.61 14.75
CA LYS A 62 -11.54 -5.83 15.53
C LYS A 62 -10.47 -6.64 14.81
N VAL A 63 -9.40 -7.00 15.53
CA VAL A 63 -8.34 -7.87 15.00
C VAL A 63 -9.01 -9.15 14.46
N PRO A 64 -8.82 -9.50 13.18
CA PRO A 64 -9.47 -10.65 12.56
C PRO A 64 -8.76 -11.94 12.95
N LEU A 65 -8.87 -12.29 14.23
CA LEU A 65 -8.25 -13.44 14.86
C LEU A 65 -9.26 -14.09 15.81
N ASN A 66 -9.51 -15.38 15.64
CA ASN A 66 -10.28 -16.12 16.62
C ASN A 66 -9.38 -16.37 17.83
N ARG A 67 -9.68 -15.72 18.95
CA ARG A 67 -8.85 -15.77 20.15
C ARG A 67 -9.16 -17.00 21.01
N ASN A 68 -8.16 -17.53 21.69
CA ASN A 68 -8.33 -18.47 22.80
C ASN A 68 -8.59 -17.70 24.12
N GLY A 69 -8.82 -18.42 25.23
CA GLY A 69 -9.04 -17.82 26.55
C GLY A 69 -7.85 -16.99 27.06
N ASP A 70 -6.64 -17.29 26.58
CA ASP A 70 -5.39 -16.64 26.99
C ASP A 70 -5.05 -15.39 26.16
N GLY A 71 -5.94 -14.97 25.25
CA GLY A 71 -5.75 -13.80 24.39
C GLY A 71 -4.91 -14.03 23.12
N GLY A 72 -4.35 -15.24 22.95
CA GLY A 72 -3.67 -15.71 21.74
C GLY A 72 -4.62 -16.24 20.66
N ALA A 73 -4.09 -16.77 19.56
CA ALA A 73 -4.88 -17.36 18.46
C ALA A 73 -5.31 -18.80 18.76
N LEU A 74 -6.52 -19.20 18.39
CA LEU A 74 -6.94 -20.61 18.42
C LEU A 74 -6.10 -21.47 17.47
N SER A 75 -5.47 -22.54 17.97
CA SER A 75 -4.61 -23.40 17.16
C SER A 75 -5.35 -24.18 16.06
N SER A 76 -6.61 -24.55 16.28
CA SER A 76 -7.42 -25.33 15.33
C SER A 76 -8.08 -24.47 14.25
N ASN A 77 -8.44 -23.24 14.58
CA ASN A 77 -9.09 -22.31 13.65
C ASN A 77 -8.73 -20.85 14.00
N PRO A 78 -7.51 -20.39 13.70
CA PRO A 78 -7.02 -19.09 14.14
C PRO A 78 -7.69 -17.92 13.42
N SER A 79 -8.28 -18.15 12.24
CA SER A 79 -8.77 -17.08 11.38
C SER A 79 -10.30 -17.06 11.27
N PRO A 80 -10.95 -15.89 11.34
CA PRO A 80 -12.37 -15.76 11.10
C PRO A 80 -12.72 -16.00 9.62
N LYS A 81 -14.02 -16.05 9.33
CA LYS A 81 -14.53 -16.18 7.95
C LYS A 81 -13.99 -15.05 7.07
N LYS A 82 -13.65 -15.41 5.82
CA LYS A 82 -13.18 -14.48 4.79
C LYS A 82 -14.31 -13.51 4.44
N GLN A 83 -14.15 -12.23 4.77
CA GLN A 83 -15.17 -11.20 4.56
C GLN A 83 -14.56 -9.86 4.23
N SER A 84 -15.33 -9.01 3.54
CA SER A 84 -14.93 -7.63 3.25
C SER A 84 -14.74 -6.84 4.54
N LEU A 85 -13.73 -5.98 4.56
CA LEU A 85 -13.45 -5.09 5.68
C LEU A 85 -14.29 -3.81 5.54
N LYS A 86 -15.09 -3.51 6.55
CA LYS A 86 -15.79 -2.22 6.65
C LYS A 86 -14.84 -1.21 7.29
N VAL A 87 -14.43 -0.18 6.55
CA VAL A 87 -13.58 0.88 7.08
C VAL A 87 -14.43 2.13 7.22
N LYS A 88 -14.58 2.62 8.46
CA LYS A 88 -15.42 3.79 8.75
C LYS A 88 -14.95 5.03 7.98
N SER A 89 -13.64 5.26 7.90
CA SER A 89 -13.06 6.42 7.22
C SER A 89 -13.24 6.41 5.70
N LEU A 90 -13.38 5.24 5.06
CA LEU A 90 -13.48 5.14 3.61
C LEU A 90 -14.94 5.17 3.11
N HIS A 91 -15.94 5.10 4.01
CA HIS A 91 -17.36 4.92 3.67
C HIS A 91 -17.64 3.81 2.64
N ARG A 92 -16.71 2.85 2.50
CA ARG A 92 -16.74 1.75 1.54
C ARG A 92 -16.25 0.46 2.17
N ASN A 93 -16.66 -0.66 1.59
CA ASN A 93 -16.19 -1.98 1.96
C ASN A 93 -14.98 -2.35 1.11
N ILE A 94 -13.87 -2.69 1.76
CA ILE A 94 -12.67 -3.21 1.09
C ILE A 94 -12.87 -4.71 0.88
N PRO A 95 -12.90 -5.21 -0.37
CA PRO A 95 -13.13 -6.63 -0.63
C PRO A 95 -11.98 -7.47 -0.11
N TYR A 96 -12.32 -8.66 0.41
CA TYR A 96 -11.31 -9.63 0.82
C TYR A 96 -10.53 -10.15 -0.41
N LEU A 97 -9.22 -9.90 -0.45
CA LEU A 97 -8.33 -10.40 -1.52
C LEU A 97 -7.58 -11.68 -1.11
N GLY A 98 -7.14 -11.77 0.13
CA GLY A 98 -6.24 -12.86 0.54
C GLY A 98 -5.79 -12.79 1.99
N ARG A 99 -4.78 -13.59 2.32
CA ARG A 99 -4.20 -13.68 3.66
C ARG A 99 -2.67 -13.63 3.59
N HIS A 100 -2.09 -12.81 4.44
CA HIS A 100 -0.68 -12.84 4.77
C HIS A 100 -0.46 -13.69 6.03
N SER A 101 0.49 -14.61 5.99
CA SER A 101 0.82 -15.49 7.12
C SER A 101 2.28 -15.95 7.04
N PHE A 102 2.87 -16.34 8.16
CA PHE A 102 4.16 -17.00 8.19
C PHE A 102 3.95 -18.51 8.25
N ASN A 103 4.64 -19.27 7.40
CA ASN A 103 4.60 -20.73 7.46
C ASN A 103 5.42 -21.26 8.66
N ALA A 104 5.46 -22.59 8.86
CA ALA A 104 6.20 -23.21 9.97
C ALA A 104 7.71 -22.88 9.98
N ALA A 105 8.29 -22.58 8.81
CA ALA A 105 9.67 -22.13 8.67
C ALA A 105 9.86 -20.61 8.85
N GLY A 106 8.81 -19.88 9.24
CA GLY A 106 8.86 -18.43 9.42
C GLY A 106 8.92 -17.63 8.11
N VAL A 107 8.54 -18.24 6.98
CA VAL A 107 8.59 -17.57 5.67
C VAL A 107 7.29 -16.79 5.42
N PRO A 108 7.37 -15.47 5.15
CA PRO A 108 6.19 -14.66 4.85
C PRO A 108 5.54 -15.14 3.55
N THR A 109 4.25 -15.46 3.63
CA THR A 109 3.45 -16.02 2.54
C THR A 109 2.20 -15.18 2.35
N PHE A 110 1.91 -14.76 1.12
CA PHE A 110 0.71 -14.05 0.72
C PHE A 110 -0.12 -14.93 -0.20
N ASN A 111 -1.20 -15.49 0.33
CA ASN A 111 -2.15 -16.27 -0.44
C ASN A 111 -3.31 -15.37 -0.89
N LEU A 112 -3.28 -14.94 -2.15
CA LEU A 112 -4.28 -14.10 -2.79
C LEU A 112 -5.31 -14.98 -3.53
N GLY A 113 -5.95 -15.87 -2.77
CA GLY A 113 -6.81 -16.93 -3.34
C GLY A 113 -7.97 -16.43 -4.19
N LYS A 114 -8.44 -15.18 -4.02
CA LYS A 114 -9.49 -14.59 -4.86
C LYS A 114 -9.08 -14.45 -6.33
N VAL A 115 -7.79 -14.29 -6.59
CA VAL A 115 -7.20 -14.12 -7.94
C VAL A 115 -6.25 -15.27 -8.29
N ASN A 116 -6.32 -16.38 -7.56
CA ASN A 116 -5.48 -17.56 -7.75
C ASN A 116 -3.96 -17.30 -7.72
N GLN A 117 -3.51 -16.31 -6.95
CA GLN A 117 -2.11 -15.93 -6.83
C GLN A 117 -1.53 -16.30 -5.46
N LEU A 118 -0.23 -16.60 -5.44
CA LEU A 118 0.52 -16.95 -4.24
C LEU A 118 1.90 -16.30 -4.30
N LEU A 119 2.33 -15.66 -3.23
CA LEU A 119 3.70 -15.19 -3.09
C LEU A 119 4.31 -15.78 -1.82
N VAL A 120 5.33 -16.62 -1.98
CA VAL A 120 6.21 -17.07 -0.91
C VAL A 120 7.43 -16.18 -0.96
N ALA A 121 7.58 -15.32 0.04
CA ALA A 121 8.48 -14.18 -0.02
C ALA A 121 9.66 -14.32 0.94
N LYS A 122 10.71 -13.56 0.64
CA LYS A 122 11.78 -13.22 1.58
C LYS A 122 11.98 -11.71 1.58
N LYS A 123 12.51 -11.17 2.68
CA LYS A 123 12.92 -9.77 2.72
C LYS A 123 14.09 -9.58 1.75
N ILE A 124 13.95 -8.62 0.84
CA ILE A 124 15.03 -8.17 -0.05
C ILE A 124 15.63 -6.91 0.52
N GLU A 125 14.78 -5.94 0.87
CA GLU A 125 15.22 -4.66 1.41
C GLU A 125 14.22 -4.13 2.43
N GLY A 126 14.62 -3.13 3.22
CA GLY A 126 13.70 -2.37 4.04
C GLY A 126 14.31 -1.08 4.56
N ILE A 127 13.44 -0.10 4.75
CA ILE A 127 13.77 1.21 5.30
C ILE A 127 12.91 1.45 6.55
N LYS A 128 13.38 2.32 7.44
CA LYS A 128 12.58 2.74 8.59
C LYS A 128 11.28 3.40 8.11
N ALA A 129 10.19 3.09 8.80
CA ALA A 129 8.97 3.85 8.61
C ALA A 129 9.25 5.34 8.91
N PRO A 130 8.61 6.28 8.20
CA PRO A 130 8.74 7.70 8.49
C PRO A 130 8.47 8.00 9.97
N PHE A 131 9.14 9.00 10.53
CA PHE A 131 8.90 9.40 11.93
C PHE A 131 7.45 9.82 12.19
N SER A 132 6.77 10.34 11.17
CA SER A 132 5.34 10.70 11.20
C SER A 132 4.39 9.50 11.10
N ALA A 133 4.91 8.27 10.97
CA ALA A 133 4.07 7.08 10.86
C ALA A 133 3.26 6.87 12.15
N PRO A 134 1.96 6.51 12.07
CA PRO A 134 1.12 6.40 13.24
C PRO A 134 1.59 5.33 14.23
N VAL A 135 1.51 5.66 15.52
CA VAL A 135 1.77 4.70 16.59
C VAL A 135 0.63 3.69 16.70
N GLY A 136 0.93 2.49 17.22
CA GLY A 136 -0.09 1.51 17.58
C GLY A 136 -0.79 1.85 18.90
N PRO A 137 -1.88 1.13 19.24
CA PRO A 137 -2.71 1.43 20.42
C PRO A 137 -1.96 1.38 21.76
N GLU A 138 -0.88 0.60 21.82
CA GLU A 138 -0.02 0.46 23.00
C GLU A 138 1.16 1.46 23.00
N GLY A 139 1.17 2.43 22.08
CA GLY A 139 2.28 3.37 21.89
C GLY A 139 3.47 2.78 21.13
N THR A 140 3.28 1.67 20.41
CA THR A 140 4.32 1.12 19.53
C THR A 140 4.60 2.04 18.36
N GLY A 141 5.86 2.21 17.99
CA GLY A 141 6.22 2.77 16.69
C GLY A 141 5.75 1.89 15.52
N ALA A 142 5.74 2.45 14.33
CA ALA A 142 5.38 1.74 13.11
C ALA A 142 6.51 0.80 12.63
N VAL A 143 6.15 -0.41 12.18
CA VAL A 143 7.12 -1.34 11.59
C VAL A 143 7.71 -0.81 10.29
N ASP A 144 8.97 -1.19 10.02
CA ASP A 144 9.71 -0.82 8.81
C ASP A 144 8.95 -1.08 7.50
N TRP A 145 9.19 -0.24 6.50
CA TRP A 145 8.73 -0.51 5.15
C TRP A 145 9.63 -1.56 4.51
N LEU A 146 9.04 -2.51 3.80
CA LEU A 146 9.77 -3.68 3.28
C LEU A 146 9.53 -3.85 1.79
N TYR A 147 10.60 -4.19 1.08
CA TYR A 147 10.50 -4.82 -0.23
C TYR A 147 10.71 -6.32 -0.04
N LEU A 148 9.69 -7.10 -0.37
CA LEU A 148 9.71 -8.56 -0.29
C LEU A 148 9.68 -9.14 -1.70
N GLY A 149 10.52 -10.13 -1.94
CA GLY A 149 10.68 -10.79 -3.24
C GLY A 149 10.47 -12.29 -3.14
N ASN A 150 10.13 -12.91 -4.26
CA ASN A 150 9.94 -14.35 -4.39
C ASN A 150 11.17 -15.13 -3.89
N THR A 151 10.94 -16.19 -3.12
CA THR A 151 11.97 -17.13 -2.67
C THR A 151 11.86 -18.52 -3.31
N GLY A 152 10.95 -18.70 -4.25
CA GLY A 152 10.57 -20.00 -4.84
C GLY A 152 9.17 -20.44 -4.41
N GLY A 153 8.45 -21.15 -5.27
CA GLY A 153 7.09 -21.64 -4.97
C GLY A 153 5.96 -20.60 -5.09
N SER A 154 6.25 -19.40 -5.60
CA SER A 154 5.22 -18.39 -5.90
C SER A 154 4.48 -18.66 -7.21
N ARG A 155 3.26 -18.13 -7.34
CA ARG A 155 2.38 -18.22 -8.51
C ARG A 155 1.79 -16.85 -8.84
N GLY A 156 2.08 -16.33 -10.02
CA GLY A 156 1.49 -15.12 -10.60
C GLY A 156 1.99 -13.79 -10.04
N VAL A 157 2.56 -13.76 -8.83
CA VAL A 157 3.21 -12.57 -8.25
C VAL A 157 4.60 -12.92 -7.77
N SER A 158 5.52 -11.96 -7.86
CA SER A 158 6.91 -12.18 -7.49
C SER A 158 7.47 -11.16 -6.50
N ARG A 159 6.72 -10.09 -6.21
CA ARG A 159 7.16 -8.95 -5.41
C ARG A 159 5.99 -8.41 -4.61
N VAL A 160 6.28 -7.82 -3.46
CA VAL A 160 5.32 -7.01 -2.71
C VAL A 160 6.07 -5.97 -1.87
N TYR A 161 5.52 -4.76 -1.82
CA TYR A 161 6.00 -3.68 -0.97
C TYR A 161 5.06 -3.52 0.23
N ARG A 162 5.63 -3.51 1.43
CA ARG A 162 4.95 -3.09 2.65
C ARG A 162 5.26 -1.63 2.89
N VAL A 163 4.25 -0.77 2.82
CA VAL A 163 4.35 0.68 3.04
C VAL A 163 3.18 1.15 3.89
N LEU A 164 3.20 2.42 4.33
CA LEU A 164 2.13 3.03 5.13
C LEU A 164 1.77 2.13 6.32
N THR A 165 2.70 2.03 7.26
CA THR A 165 2.61 1.15 8.42
C THR A 165 2.14 1.93 9.65
N ALA A 166 1.37 1.29 10.52
CA ALA A 166 0.96 1.82 11.81
C ALA A 166 1.19 0.78 12.90
N GLY A 167 1.90 1.16 13.96
CA GLY A 167 2.27 0.29 15.09
C GLY A 167 3.14 -0.92 14.72
N GLY A 168 3.34 -1.80 15.71
CA GLY A 168 3.95 -3.12 15.52
C GLY A 168 5.43 -3.25 15.88
N THR A 169 6.14 -2.16 16.21
CA THR A 169 7.49 -2.31 16.78
C THR A 169 7.41 -3.01 18.14
N SER A 170 8.26 -3.98 18.40
CA SER A 170 8.23 -4.71 19.68
C SER A 170 8.41 -3.77 20.87
N HIS A 171 7.60 -3.96 21.93
CA HIS A 171 7.77 -3.33 23.24
C HIS A 171 8.82 -4.02 24.13
N GLY A 172 9.65 -4.90 23.57
CA GLY A 172 10.54 -5.77 24.35
C GLY A 172 9.82 -7.03 24.79
N CYS A 173 9.70 -8.00 23.89
CA CYS A 173 9.13 -9.31 24.24
C CYS A 173 10.09 -10.07 25.16
N LYS A 174 9.63 -10.39 26.39
CA LYS A 174 10.42 -11.17 27.35
C LYS A 174 10.51 -12.67 27.01
N ALA A 175 9.51 -13.22 26.31
CA ALA A 175 9.53 -14.58 25.77
C ALA A 175 8.64 -14.73 24.53
N LYS A 176 8.91 -15.74 23.71
CA LYS A 176 8.14 -16.07 22.49
C LYS A 176 6.71 -16.50 22.86
N GLY A 177 5.71 -15.89 22.23
CA GLY A 177 4.30 -16.29 22.36
C GLY A 177 3.54 -15.66 23.52
N MET A 178 4.17 -14.87 24.39
CA MET A 178 3.47 -14.22 25.51
C MET A 178 2.81 -12.89 25.14
N ASN A 179 3.38 -12.15 24.18
CA ASN A 179 2.87 -10.84 23.78
C ASN A 179 2.58 -10.81 22.29
N SER A 180 1.43 -10.25 21.93
CA SER A 180 1.04 -9.97 20.55
C SER A 180 0.88 -8.48 20.37
N THR A 181 1.68 -7.88 19.49
CA THR A 181 1.59 -6.46 19.17
C THR A 181 0.73 -6.27 17.91
N SER A 182 -0.30 -5.43 18.03
CA SER A 182 -1.17 -5.10 16.90
C SER A 182 -0.49 -4.12 15.94
N TYR A 183 -0.64 -4.35 14.63
CA TYR A 183 -0.17 -3.43 13.59
C TYR A 183 -1.02 -3.55 12.33
N THR A 184 -0.97 -2.51 11.51
CA THR A 184 -1.59 -2.50 10.17
C THR A 184 -0.56 -2.00 9.15
N ALA A 185 -0.65 -2.49 7.92
CA ALA A 185 0.19 -2.05 6.81
C ALA A 185 -0.55 -2.15 5.48
N LEU A 186 -0.14 -1.34 4.50
CA LEU A 186 -0.56 -1.48 3.11
C LEU A 186 0.46 -2.31 2.33
N TYR A 187 -0.05 -3.27 1.55
CA TYR A 187 0.75 -4.15 0.70
C TYR A 187 0.43 -3.90 -0.76
N TRP A 188 1.47 -3.61 -1.56
CA TRP A 188 1.38 -3.36 -2.99
C TRP A 188 2.10 -4.47 -3.75
N PHE A 189 1.36 -5.19 -4.60
CA PHE A 189 1.81 -6.38 -5.33
C PHE A 189 2.19 -6.06 -6.77
#